data_AF-F3GJ60-F1
#
_entry.id   AF-F3GJ60-F1
#
_cell.length_a   1.000
_cell.length_b   1.000
_cell.length_c   1.000
_cell.angle_alpha   90.00
_cell.angle_beta   90.00
_cell.angle_gamma   90.00
#
_symmetry.space_group_name_H-M   'P 1'
#
loop_
_entity.id
_entity.type
_entity.pdbx_description
1 polymer ?
#
loop_
_entity_poly.entity_id
_entity_poly.type
_entity_poly.pdbx_seq_one_letter_code
_entity_poly.pdbx_strand_id
1 'polypeptide(L)'
;MPILLALNLPISLSGPFANLLAVPWVSVIVLPPALLGTLLLPVPVVGEGLLWLAGGALQWLFVFLDAVAAALPAWLPSAVPIWAWWLSLLGALLLLLPKGVPMRPLGWPLLLLCVFPPLESVPEGQVEVLQLDVGQGLAILLRTRNHTLLYDAGPRFGEFDIGQRVVVPAMRKAGVRHLDLMLISHSDADHAGGAAAVHQAFPVSRVLSGELARLAPQLGARLCESGARWEWDGVVFSTWRWEQGPDGNPASCILSVDAGGERLLLAGDIDVSAERAAIDSGFDLRAHWLQSPH
;
A
#
# COMPACT_ATOMS: atom_id res chain seq x y z
N MET A 1 12.42 16.69 -8.93
CA MET A 1 11.52 16.90 -7.78
C MET A 1 10.11 17.32 -8.21
N PRO A 2 9.87 18.48 -8.88
CA PRO A 2 8.51 18.96 -9.16
C PRO A 2 7.69 18.01 -10.04
N ILE A 3 8.32 17.45 -11.09
CA ILE A 3 7.67 16.48 -11.98
C ILE A 3 7.34 15.17 -11.26
N LEU A 4 8.23 14.70 -10.37
CA LEU A 4 7.98 13.47 -9.60
C LEU A 4 6.78 13.64 -8.67
N LEU A 5 6.71 14.78 -7.98
CA LEU A 5 5.54 15.12 -7.16
C LEU A 5 4.25 15.24 -7.99
N ALA A 6 4.31 15.90 -9.15
CA ALA A 6 3.14 16.04 -10.03
C ALA A 6 2.66 14.69 -10.58
N LEU A 7 3.59 13.75 -10.82
CA LEU A 7 3.29 12.39 -11.27
C LEU A 7 3.01 11.43 -10.09
N ASN A 8 2.98 11.91 -8.84
CA ASN A 8 2.85 11.10 -7.63
C ASN A 8 3.86 9.93 -7.55
N LEU A 9 5.07 10.15 -8.07
CA LEU A 9 6.16 9.19 -8.02
C LEU A 9 6.89 9.26 -6.67
N PRO A 10 7.47 8.15 -6.19
CA PRO A 10 8.27 8.13 -4.97
C PRO A 10 9.43 9.13 -5.05
N ILE A 11 9.62 9.90 -3.98
CA ILE A 11 10.70 10.88 -3.88
C ILE A 11 11.70 10.36 -2.85
N SER A 12 12.86 9.94 -3.34
CA SER A 12 13.94 9.54 -2.47
C SER A 12 14.83 10.74 -2.15
N LEU A 13 14.87 11.12 -0.87
CA LEU A 13 15.83 12.09 -0.34
C LEU A 13 17.27 11.55 -0.39
N SER A 14 17.43 10.22 -0.27
CA SER A 14 18.72 9.55 -0.37
C SER A 14 19.19 9.40 -1.82
N GLY A 15 18.30 9.53 -2.80
CA GLY A 15 18.58 9.33 -4.23
C GLY A 15 19.82 10.09 -4.75
N PRO A 16 19.97 11.40 -4.52
CA PRO A 16 21.15 12.14 -4.96
C PRO A 16 22.47 11.60 -4.37
N PHE A 17 22.48 11.26 -3.08
CA PHE A 17 23.66 10.72 -2.40
C PHE A 17 23.97 9.29 -2.83
N ALA A 18 22.93 8.46 -2.99
CA ALA A 18 23.07 7.11 -3.48
C ALA A 18 23.64 7.10 -4.90
N ASN A 19 23.14 7.96 -5.79
CA ASN A 19 23.63 8.08 -7.15
C ASN A 19 25.06 8.62 -7.24
N LEU A 20 25.45 9.54 -6.34
CA LEU A 20 26.81 10.07 -6.29
C LEU A 20 27.85 8.95 -6.06
N LEU A 21 27.48 7.89 -5.35
CA LEU A 21 28.35 6.73 -5.08
C LEU A 21 28.14 5.61 -6.11
N ALA A 22 26.88 5.30 -6.43
CA ALA A 22 26.53 4.19 -7.29
C ALA A 22 27.00 4.40 -8.73
N VAL A 23 26.86 5.60 -9.29
CA VAL A 23 27.24 5.86 -10.68
C VAL A 23 28.75 5.68 -10.88
N PRO A 24 29.65 6.31 -10.10
CA PRO A 24 31.08 6.05 -10.22
C PRO A 24 31.45 4.59 -9.93
N TRP A 25 30.81 3.94 -8.96
CA TRP A 25 31.07 2.54 -8.64
C TRP A 25 30.79 1.62 -9.84
N VAL A 26 29.62 1.78 -10.46
CA VAL A 26 29.27 0.99 -11.65
C VAL A 26 30.23 1.32 -12.80
N SER A 27 30.47 2.60 -13.08
CA SER A 27 31.27 3.00 -14.24
C SER A 27 32.75 2.64 -14.13
N VAL A 28 33.36 2.73 -12.94
CA VAL A 28 34.81 2.57 -12.75
C VAL A 28 35.17 1.19 -12.22
N ILE A 29 34.32 0.58 -11.38
CA ILE A 29 34.66 -0.67 -10.68
C ILE A 29 33.95 -1.86 -11.30
N VAL A 30 32.67 -1.75 -11.66
CA VAL A 30 31.90 -2.89 -12.19
C VAL A 30 32.10 -3.04 -13.70
N LEU A 31 31.98 -1.95 -14.46
CA LEU A 31 31.91 -2.00 -15.91
C LEU A 31 33.22 -2.46 -16.57
N PRO A 32 34.42 -2.00 -16.17
CA PRO A 32 35.66 -2.47 -16.79
C PRO A 32 35.89 -3.99 -16.67
N PRO A 33 35.83 -4.62 -15.48
CA PRO A 33 35.99 -6.07 -15.39
C PRO A 33 34.82 -6.82 -16.02
N ALA A 34 33.60 -6.27 -16.06
CA ALA A 34 32.49 -6.89 -16.79
C ALA A 34 32.80 -6.97 -18.30
N LEU A 35 33.17 -5.85 -18.92
CA LEU A 35 33.46 -5.78 -20.36
C LEU A 35 34.72 -6.59 -20.73
N LEU A 36 35.81 -6.46 -19.97
CA LEU A 36 37.02 -7.25 -20.20
C LEU A 36 36.77 -8.74 -19.93
N GLY A 37 36.01 -9.08 -18.89
CA GLY A 37 35.66 -10.45 -18.56
C GLY A 37 34.87 -11.12 -19.68
N THR A 38 33.86 -10.43 -20.24
CA THR A 38 33.11 -10.92 -21.40
C THR A 38 34.01 -11.09 -22.63
N LEU A 39 34.90 -10.14 -22.90
CA LEU A 39 35.84 -10.24 -24.04
C LEU A 39 36.83 -11.41 -23.89
N LEU A 40 37.25 -11.69 -22.65
CA LEU A 40 38.26 -12.71 -22.32
C LEU A 40 37.64 -14.05 -21.92
N LEU A 41 36.33 -14.26 -22.11
CA LEU A 41 35.67 -15.56 -21.93
C LEU A 41 36.37 -16.73 -22.65
N PRO A 42 36.98 -16.57 -23.85
CA PRO A 42 37.76 -17.64 -24.47
C PRO A 42 38.99 -18.10 -23.66
N VAL A 43 39.40 -17.33 -22.65
CA VAL A 43 40.42 -17.68 -21.65
C VAL A 43 39.72 -17.84 -20.29
N PRO A 44 39.15 -19.03 -20.00
CA PRO A 44 38.12 -19.19 -18.97
C PRO A 44 38.52 -18.66 -17.60
N VAL A 45 39.75 -18.97 -17.14
CA VAL A 45 40.25 -18.55 -15.83
C VAL A 45 40.26 -17.03 -15.66
N VAL A 46 40.62 -16.28 -16.72
CA VAL A 46 40.71 -14.81 -16.68
C VAL A 46 39.34 -14.18 -16.91
N GLY A 47 38.61 -14.65 -17.91
CA GLY A 47 37.27 -14.15 -18.23
C GLY A 47 36.29 -14.34 -17.07
N GLU A 48 36.19 -15.56 -16.54
CA GLU A 48 35.32 -15.87 -15.40
C GLU A 48 35.76 -15.14 -14.13
N GLY A 49 37.07 -15.05 -13.86
CA GLY A 49 37.58 -14.33 -12.70
C GLY A 49 37.19 -12.85 -12.70
N LEU A 50 37.28 -12.18 -13.86
CA LEU A 50 36.85 -10.78 -14.00
C LEU A 50 35.32 -10.63 -13.87
N LEU A 51 34.54 -11.57 -14.41
CA LEU A 51 33.08 -11.56 -14.26
C LEU A 51 32.65 -11.79 -12.80
N TRP A 52 33.32 -12.68 -12.07
CA TRP A 52 33.09 -12.87 -10.63
C TRP A 52 33.41 -11.61 -9.83
N LEU A 53 34.50 -10.91 -10.16
CA LEU A 53 34.83 -9.62 -9.54
C LEU A 53 33.75 -8.57 -9.82
N ALA A 54 33.29 -8.46 -11.06
CA ALA A 54 32.21 -7.55 -11.42
C ALA A 54 30.90 -7.89 -10.68
N GLY A 55 30.53 -9.18 -10.63
CA GLY A 55 29.36 -9.67 -9.92
C GLY A 55 29.43 -9.40 -8.41
N GLY A 56 30.60 -9.65 -7.78
CA GLY A 56 30.82 -9.34 -6.38
C GLY A 56 30.75 -7.84 -6.06
N ALA A 57 31.33 -7.00 -6.92
CA ALA A 57 31.25 -5.55 -6.80
C ALA A 57 29.81 -5.03 -6.97
N LEU A 58 29.03 -5.65 -7.86
CA LEU A 58 27.62 -5.32 -8.04
C LEU A 58 26.76 -5.77 -6.84
N GLN A 59 27.03 -6.97 -6.31
CA GLN A 59 26.35 -7.47 -5.12
C GLN A 59 26.58 -6.57 -3.91
N TRP A 60 27.82 -6.12 -3.71
CA TRP A 60 28.16 -5.15 -2.65
C TRP A 60 27.40 -3.84 -2.82
N LEU A 61 27.30 -3.35 -4.06
CA LEU A 61 26.51 -2.15 -4.35
C LEU A 61 25.03 -2.34 -3.99
N PHE A 62 24.43 -3.48 -4.33
CA PHE A 62 23.03 -3.75 -3.97
C PHE A 62 22.82 -3.80 -2.46
N VAL A 63 23.68 -4.49 -1.71
CA VAL A 63 23.62 -4.51 -0.23
C VAL A 63 23.71 -3.10 0.35
N PHE A 64 24.59 -2.26 -0.18
CA PHE A 64 24.70 -0.87 0.23
C PHE A 64 23.42 -0.07 -0.08
N LEU A 65 22.88 -0.20 -1.30
CA LEU A 65 21.67 0.52 -1.71
C LEU A 65 20.44 0.07 -0.90
N ASP A 66 20.32 -1.21 -0.57
CA ASP A 66 19.26 -1.75 0.29
C ASP A 66 19.36 -1.16 1.70
N ALA A 67 20.56 -1.07 2.26
CA ALA A 67 20.78 -0.45 3.56
C ALA A 67 20.39 1.05 3.56
N VAL A 68 20.72 1.78 2.49
CA VAL A 68 20.34 3.19 2.32
C VAL A 68 18.81 3.33 2.18
N ALA A 69 18.17 2.45 1.42
CA ALA A 69 16.72 2.44 1.23
C ALA A 69 15.97 2.12 2.52
N ALA A 70 16.49 1.21 3.34
CA ALA A 70 15.94 0.87 4.65
C ALA A 70 16.08 2.02 5.65
N ALA A 71 17.21 2.75 5.64
CA ALA A 71 17.46 3.87 6.55
C ALA A 71 16.67 5.12 6.19
N LEU A 72 16.53 5.41 4.89
CA LEU A 72 15.83 6.58 4.36
C LEU A 72 14.88 6.16 3.24
N PRO A 73 13.71 5.58 3.59
CA PRO A 73 12.74 5.14 2.62
C PRO A 73 12.21 6.32 1.79
N ALA A 74 11.90 6.04 0.53
CA ALA A 74 11.33 7.05 -0.35
C ALA A 74 10.01 7.57 0.23
N TRP A 75 9.87 8.89 0.25
CA TRP A 75 8.65 9.55 0.65
C TRP A 75 7.67 9.53 -0.53
N LEU A 76 6.48 8.97 -0.31
CA LEU A 76 5.35 9.13 -1.24
C LEU A 76 4.43 10.21 -0.65
N PRO A 77 4.25 11.35 -1.34
CA PRO A 77 3.30 12.35 -0.92
C PRO A 77 1.88 11.79 -1.06
N SER A 78 0.99 12.21 -0.17
CA SER A 78 -0.45 12.11 -0.42
C SER A 78 -0.80 12.95 -1.65
N ALA A 79 -1.87 12.58 -2.36
CA ALA A 79 -2.31 13.34 -3.52
C ALA A 79 -2.54 14.83 -3.14
N VAL A 80 -1.77 15.72 -3.75
CA VAL A 80 -1.88 17.17 -3.53
C VAL A 80 -2.93 17.71 -4.51
N PRO A 81 -3.99 18.38 -4.02
CA PRO A 81 -5.00 18.93 -4.92
C PRO A 81 -4.39 20.01 -5.82
N ILE A 82 -4.92 20.13 -7.05
CA ILE A 82 -4.35 21.01 -8.09
C ILE A 82 -4.27 22.48 -7.62
N TRP A 83 -5.21 22.95 -6.82
CA TRP A 83 -5.17 24.32 -6.30
C TRP A 83 -3.99 24.54 -5.33
N ALA A 84 -3.62 23.52 -4.54
CA ALA A 84 -2.49 23.61 -3.61
C ALA A 84 -1.15 23.68 -4.36
N TRP A 85 -1.07 23.10 -5.56
CA TRP A 85 0.07 23.28 -6.46
C TRP A 85 0.28 24.74 -6.86
N TRP A 86 -0.78 25.42 -7.30
CA TRP A 86 -0.71 26.82 -7.69
C TRP A 86 -0.35 27.74 -6.54
N LEU A 87 -0.92 27.49 -5.35
CA LEU A 87 -0.57 28.24 -4.14
C LEU A 87 0.88 27.97 -3.71
N SER A 88 1.36 26.74 -3.79
CA SER A 88 2.76 26.40 -3.47
C SER A 88 3.74 27.05 -4.45
N LEU A 89 3.41 27.09 -5.74
CA LEU A 89 4.21 27.79 -6.75
C LEU A 89 4.26 29.30 -6.48
N LEU A 90 3.12 29.90 -6.14
CA LEU A 90 3.06 31.31 -5.73
C LEU A 90 3.92 31.55 -4.48
N GLY A 91 3.86 30.63 -3.50
CA GLY A 91 4.68 30.68 -2.30
C GLY A 91 6.18 30.62 -2.59
N ALA A 92 6.60 29.73 -3.49
CA ALA A 92 7.98 29.66 -3.95
C ALA A 92 8.44 30.96 -4.64
N LEU A 93 7.60 31.52 -5.53
CA LEU A 93 7.88 32.78 -6.21
C LEU A 93 8.03 33.95 -5.22
N LEU A 94 7.14 34.02 -4.21
CA LEU A 94 7.21 35.01 -3.12
C LEU A 94 8.54 34.92 -2.35
N LEU A 95 9.01 33.71 -2.03
CA LEU A 95 10.26 33.51 -1.29
C LEU A 95 11.51 33.92 -2.07
N LEU A 96 11.47 33.83 -3.41
CA LEU A 96 12.55 34.23 -4.32
C LEU A 96 12.64 35.74 -4.53
N LEU A 97 11.64 36.53 -4.11
CA LEU A 97 11.67 37.99 -4.22
C LEU A 97 12.77 38.62 -3.33
N PRO A 98 13.25 39.83 -3.69
CA PRO A 98 14.29 40.53 -2.93
C PRO A 98 13.95 40.71 -1.45
N LYS A 99 14.99 40.82 -0.61
CA LYS A 99 14.83 41.21 0.81
C LYS A 99 14.19 42.60 0.88
N GLY A 100 13.04 42.72 1.54
CA GLY A 100 12.31 43.99 1.71
C GLY A 100 10.90 44.03 1.11
N VAL A 101 10.52 43.04 0.30
CA VAL A 101 9.13 42.97 -0.21
C VAL A 101 8.17 42.57 0.93
N PRO A 102 7.08 43.34 1.18
CA PRO A 102 6.07 42.94 2.16
C PRO A 102 5.44 41.61 1.75
N MET A 103 4.97 40.80 2.70
CA MET A 103 4.34 39.49 2.46
C MET A 103 5.26 38.36 1.98
N ARG A 104 6.55 38.60 1.71
CA ARG A 104 7.53 37.53 1.46
C ARG A 104 7.47 36.36 2.47
N PRO A 105 7.34 36.56 3.80
CA PRO A 105 7.25 35.43 4.73
C PRO A 105 5.99 34.57 4.55
N LEU A 106 4.92 35.07 3.90
CA LEU A 106 3.74 34.25 3.56
C LEU A 106 4.04 33.19 2.49
N GLY A 107 5.19 33.30 1.80
CA GLY A 107 5.61 32.26 0.90
C GLY A 107 5.87 30.91 1.60
N TRP A 108 6.26 30.92 2.88
CA TRP A 108 6.45 29.70 3.68
C TRP A 108 5.17 28.88 3.88
N PRO A 109 4.08 29.42 4.47
CA PRO A 109 2.84 28.64 4.65
C PRO A 109 2.25 28.20 3.31
N LEU A 110 2.38 29.01 2.25
CA LEU A 110 1.95 28.62 0.90
C LEU A 110 2.77 27.45 0.35
N LEU A 111 4.09 27.47 0.51
CA LEU A 111 4.98 26.37 0.10
C LEU A 111 4.68 25.09 0.90
N LEU A 112 4.35 25.21 2.18
CA LEU A 112 4.05 24.06 3.04
C LEU A 112 2.80 23.28 2.60
N LEU A 113 1.90 23.86 1.80
CA LEU A 113 0.72 23.15 1.27
C LEU A 113 1.07 21.97 0.34
N CYS A 114 2.25 21.97 -0.31
CA CYS A 114 2.68 20.81 -1.10
C CYS A 114 3.26 19.67 -0.24
N VAL A 115 3.66 19.99 0.99
CA VAL A 115 4.18 19.00 1.97
C VAL A 115 3.05 18.47 2.83
N PHE A 116 2.13 19.35 3.23
CA PHE A 116 0.97 19.06 4.07
C PHE A 116 -0.31 19.50 3.33
N PRO A 117 -0.70 18.81 2.24
CA PRO A 117 -1.96 19.12 1.59
C PRO A 117 -3.11 18.85 2.57
N PRO A 118 -4.12 19.72 2.64
CA PRO A 118 -5.34 19.36 3.33
C PRO A 118 -5.97 18.19 2.58
N LEU A 119 -6.13 17.07 3.30
CA LEU A 119 -6.88 15.93 2.82
C LEU A 119 -8.37 16.26 2.97
N GLU A 120 -9.14 16.00 1.93
CA GLU A 120 -10.59 16.02 2.05
C GLU A 120 -11.01 14.94 3.05
N SER A 121 -11.75 15.35 4.08
CA SER A 121 -12.33 14.44 5.04
C SER A 121 -13.62 13.87 4.48
N VAL A 122 -13.82 12.55 4.62
CA VAL A 122 -15.09 11.92 4.30
C VAL A 122 -16.18 12.51 5.21
N PRO A 123 -17.34 12.93 4.66
CA PRO A 123 -18.45 13.42 5.48
C PRO A 123 -18.93 12.38 6.49
N GLU A 124 -19.52 12.85 7.58
CA GLU A 124 -20.10 11.98 8.60
C GLU A 124 -21.27 11.17 8.02
N GLY A 125 -21.37 9.90 8.42
CA GLY A 125 -22.34 8.94 7.89
C GLY A 125 -22.02 8.43 6.48
N GLN A 126 -20.89 8.82 5.89
CA GLN A 126 -20.45 8.36 4.57
C GLN A 126 -19.16 7.54 4.67
N VAL A 127 -18.95 6.69 3.67
CA VAL A 127 -17.74 5.90 3.50
C VAL A 127 -17.21 6.11 2.08
N GLU A 128 -15.93 6.40 1.97
CA GLU A 128 -15.21 6.34 0.70
C GLU A 128 -14.72 4.90 0.49
N VAL A 129 -15.03 4.33 -0.68
CA VAL A 129 -14.67 2.96 -1.04
C VAL A 129 -13.77 3.01 -2.26
N LEU A 130 -12.54 2.51 -2.11
CA LEU A 130 -11.55 2.44 -3.17
C LEU A 130 -11.14 0.99 -3.41
N GLN A 131 -11.65 0.41 -4.49
CA GLN A 131 -11.17 -0.89 -4.98
C GLN A 131 -9.84 -0.70 -5.70
N LEU A 132 -8.82 -1.40 -5.22
CA LEU A 132 -7.48 -1.33 -5.76
C LEU A 132 -7.32 -2.37 -6.88
N ASP A 133 -6.74 -1.94 -7.99
CA ASP A 133 -6.43 -2.83 -9.11
C ASP A 133 -5.20 -3.68 -8.74
N VAL A 134 -5.48 -4.86 -8.20
CA VAL A 134 -4.48 -5.85 -7.77
C VAL A 134 -4.36 -7.03 -8.74
N GLY A 135 -5.04 -6.96 -9.88
CA GLY A 135 -5.15 -8.06 -10.83
C GLY A 135 -6.08 -9.17 -10.32
N GLN A 136 -5.56 -10.40 -10.24
CA GLN A 136 -6.28 -11.53 -9.68
C GLN A 136 -6.16 -11.50 -8.15
N GLY A 137 -7.30 -11.30 -7.48
CA GLY A 137 -7.40 -11.17 -6.03
C GLY A 137 -8.25 -9.95 -5.63
N LEU A 138 -8.19 -9.58 -4.35
CA LEU A 138 -8.99 -8.48 -3.82
C LEU A 138 -8.18 -7.58 -2.88
N ALA A 139 -8.41 -6.27 -2.99
CA ALA A 139 -8.01 -5.29 -1.98
C ALA A 139 -8.92 -4.07 -2.09
N ILE A 140 -9.69 -3.79 -1.03
CA ILE A 140 -10.61 -2.66 -0.97
C ILE A 140 -10.26 -1.82 0.26
N LEU A 141 -9.92 -0.57 0.02
CA LEU A 141 -9.70 0.42 1.06
C LEU A 141 -11.03 1.13 1.35
N LEU A 142 -11.47 1.11 2.60
CA LEU A 142 -12.62 1.86 3.09
C LEU A 142 -12.16 2.94 4.06
N ARG A 143 -12.64 4.17 3.85
CA ARG A 143 -12.34 5.32 4.72
C ARG A 143 -13.62 5.96 5.18
N THR A 144 -13.78 6.08 6.50
CA THR A 144 -14.78 6.97 7.09
C THR A 144 -14.12 8.31 7.42
N ARG A 145 -14.80 9.18 8.16
CA ARG A 145 -14.27 10.48 8.56
C ARG A 145 -12.93 10.38 9.30
N ASN A 146 -12.81 9.43 10.23
CA ASN A 146 -11.65 9.28 11.10
C ASN A 146 -11.03 7.88 11.10
N HIS A 147 -11.67 6.89 10.49
CA HIS A 147 -11.22 5.49 10.52
C HIS A 147 -10.90 4.95 9.12
N THR A 148 -9.98 4.01 9.07
CA THR A 148 -9.56 3.33 7.84
C THR A 148 -9.64 1.81 8.02
N LEU A 149 -10.27 1.14 7.08
CA LEU A 149 -10.34 -0.32 6.98
C LEU A 149 -9.74 -0.77 5.65
N LEU A 150 -8.95 -1.84 5.67
CA LEU A 150 -8.51 -2.53 4.47
C LEU A 150 -9.14 -3.93 4.46
N TYR A 151 -9.94 -4.21 3.44
CA TYR A 151 -10.53 -5.52 3.18
C TYR A 151 -9.70 -6.24 2.11
N ASP A 152 -9.01 -7.29 2.50
CA ASP A 152 -7.95 -7.99 1.74
C ASP A 152 -6.78 -7.10 1.29
N ALA A 153 -5.66 -7.73 0.96
CA ALA A 153 -4.39 -7.06 0.68
C ALA A 153 -3.76 -7.46 -0.66
N GLY A 154 -4.51 -8.16 -1.51
CA GLY A 154 -4.10 -8.59 -2.83
C GLY A 154 -3.01 -9.68 -2.82
N PRO A 155 -2.54 -10.07 -4.02
CA PRO A 155 -1.74 -11.27 -4.18
C PRO A 155 -0.28 -11.12 -3.79
N ARG A 156 0.31 -12.27 -3.40
CA ARG A 156 1.76 -12.45 -3.33
C ARG A 156 2.19 -13.73 -4.05
N PHE A 157 3.07 -13.58 -5.04
CA PHE A 157 3.65 -14.68 -5.81
C PHE A 157 5.19 -14.67 -5.68
N GLY A 158 5.72 -15.48 -4.77
CA GLY A 158 7.15 -15.52 -4.47
C GLY A 158 7.66 -14.16 -3.96
N GLU A 159 8.57 -13.54 -4.72
CA GLU A 159 9.13 -12.20 -4.45
C GLU A 159 8.25 -11.05 -4.98
N PHE A 160 7.16 -11.37 -5.70
CA PHE A 160 6.25 -10.39 -6.23
C PHE A 160 5.06 -10.18 -5.29
N ASP A 161 5.13 -9.12 -4.49
CA ASP A 161 4.12 -8.75 -3.49
C ASP A 161 3.33 -7.52 -3.97
N ILE A 162 2.06 -7.71 -4.33
CA ILE A 162 1.17 -6.62 -4.76
C ILE A 162 0.81 -5.70 -3.59
N GLY A 163 0.78 -6.22 -2.36
CA GLY A 163 0.64 -5.43 -1.14
C GLY A 163 1.69 -4.32 -1.08
N GLN A 164 2.96 -4.67 -1.29
CA GLN A 164 4.06 -3.70 -1.30
C GLN A 164 4.03 -2.75 -2.51
N ARG A 165 3.64 -3.25 -3.69
CA ARG A 165 3.80 -2.52 -4.97
C ARG A 165 2.60 -1.66 -5.36
N VAL A 166 1.39 -2.02 -4.91
CA VAL A 166 0.14 -1.34 -5.25
C VAL A 166 -0.57 -0.86 -4.00
N VAL A 167 -0.86 -1.76 -3.05
CA VAL A 167 -1.73 -1.45 -1.90
C VAL A 167 -1.10 -0.39 -1.01
N VAL A 168 0.15 -0.60 -0.57
CA VAL A 168 0.87 0.35 0.28
C VAL A 168 1.02 1.72 -0.40
N PRO A 169 1.48 1.84 -1.66
CA PRO A 169 1.51 3.12 -2.36
C PRO A 169 0.14 3.80 -2.50
N ALA A 170 -0.92 3.04 -2.82
CA ALA A 170 -2.26 3.57 -2.95
C ALA A 170 -2.80 4.12 -1.62
N MET A 171 -2.62 3.39 -0.52
CA MET A 171 -2.98 3.83 0.83
C MET A 171 -2.22 5.10 1.23
N ARG A 172 -0.90 5.17 0.97
CA ARG A 172 -0.11 6.40 1.22
C ARG A 172 -0.64 7.58 0.41
N LYS A 173 -0.98 7.35 -0.86
CA LYS A 173 -1.55 8.38 -1.74
C LYS A 173 -2.91 8.87 -1.25
N ALA A 174 -3.74 7.97 -0.71
CA ALA A 174 -5.01 8.28 -0.06
C ALA A 174 -4.84 8.99 1.31
N GLY A 175 -3.60 9.26 1.75
CA GLY A 175 -3.32 9.96 3.00
C GLY A 175 -3.48 9.08 4.24
N VAL A 176 -3.54 7.75 4.08
CA VAL A 176 -3.63 6.81 5.20
C VAL A 176 -2.35 6.87 6.02
N ARG A 177 -2.49 7.02 7.33
CA ARG A 177 -1.38 7.05 8.30
C ARG A 177 -1.46 5.93 9.34
N HIS A 178 -2.67 5.44 9.56
CA HIS A 178 -3.01 4.40 10.52
C HIS A 178 -4.09 3.52 9.90
N LEU A 179 -4.08 2.23 10.23
CA LEU A 179 -5.10 1.28 9.81
C LEU A 179 -5.85 0.76 11.04
N ASP A 180 -7.11 1.15 11.20
CA ASP A 180 -7.93 0.77 12.35
C ASP A 180 -8.30 -0.72 12.32
N LEU A 181 -8.53 -1.24 11.11
CA LEU A 181 -8.81 -2.65 10.88
C LEU A 181 -8.27 -3.13 9.54
N MET A 182 -7.49 -4.21 9.57
CA MET A 182 -7.26 -5.06 8.42
C MET A 182 -8.18 -6.27 8.53
N LEU A 183 -9.11 -6.44 7.60
CA LEU A 183 -10.00 -7.59 7.54
C LEU A 183 -9.61 -8.43 6.33
N ILE A 184 -9.16 -9.65 6.59
CA ILE A 184 -8.80 -10.62 5.56
C ILE A 184 -9.99 -11.56 5.40
N SER A 185 -10.55 -11.67 4.20
CA SER A 185 -11.68 -12.55 3.92
C SER A 185 -11.30 -13.98 4.27
N HIS A 186 -10.26 -14.51 3.64
CA HIS A 186 -9.70 -15.84 3.89
C HIS A 186 -8.20 -15.86 3.59
N SER A 187 -7.52 -16.96 3.87
CA SER A 187 -6.05 -16.99 3.93
C SER A 187 -5.34 -17.29 2.61
N ASP A 188 -6.05 -17.29 1.48
CA ASP A 188 -5.44 -17.56 0.17
C ASP A 188 -4.49 -16.43 -0.26
N ALA A 189 -3.50 -16.82 -1.07
CA ALA A 189 -2.37 -15.95 -1.39
C ALA A 189 -2.78 -14.73 -2.22
N ASP A 190 -3.89 -14.78 -2.94
CA ASP A 190 -4.47 -13.68 -3.74
C ASP A 190 -5.31 -12.68 -2.94
N HIS A 191 -5.62 -13.00 -1.69
CA HIS A 191 -6.31 -12.12 -0.75
C HIS A 191 -5.40 -11.67 0.38
N ALA A 192 -4.77 -12.62 1.07
CA ALA A 192 -3.93 -12.36 2.24
C ALA A 192 -2.47 -12.07 1.91
N GLY A 193 -2.03 -12.32 0.66
CA GLY A 193 -0.62 -12.31 0.28
C GLY A 193 0.12 -11.02 0.63
N GLY A 194 -0.51 -9.87 0.35
CA GLY A 194 0.07 -8.56 0.64
C GLY A 194 -0.07 -8.08 2.09
N ALA A 195 -0.74 -8.82 2.97
CA ALA A 195 -1.09 -8.35 4.32
C ALA A 195 0.15 -8.06 5.17
N ALA A 196 1.19 -8.88 5.05
CA ALA A 196 2.45 -8.67 5.76
C ALA A 196 3.14 -7.37 5.34
N ALA A 197 3.14 -7.04 4.05
CA ALA A 197 3.72 -5.79 3.55
C ALA A 197 2.94 -4.57 4.05
N VAL A 198 1.61 -4.63 4.09
CA VAL A 198 0.77 -3.56 4.64
C VAL A 198 1.02 -3.39 6.15
N HIS A 199 1.07 -4.48 6.91
CA HIS A 199 1.31 -4.46 8.35
C HIS A 199 2.70 -3.92 8.71
N GLN A 200 3.71 -4.11 7.84
CA GLN A 200 5.03 -3.51 8.02
C GLN A 200 5.04 -2.01 7.67
N ALA A 201 4.17 -1.57 6.75
CA ALA A 201 4.16 -0.20 6.26
C ALA A 201 3.31 0.76 7.11
N PHE A 202 2.31 0.26 7.83
CA PHE A 202 1.38 1.07 8.63
C PHE A 202 1.20 0.50 10.04
N PRO A 203 1.01 1.35 11.06
CA PRO A 203 0.51 0.88 12.36
C PRO A 203 -0.90 0.35 12.19
N VAL A 204 -1.12 -0.93 12.51
CA VAL A 204 -2.42 -1.60 12.40
C VAL A 204 -2.98 -1.87 13.79
N SER A 205 -4.18 -1.39 14.09
CA SER A 205 -4.81 -1.57 15.41
C SER A 205 -5.32 -2.99 15.63
N ARG A 206 -6.00 -3.55 14.63
CA ARG A 206 -6.58 -4.90 14.70
C ARG A 206 -6.51 -5.58 13.35
N VAL A 207 -6.30 -6.90 13.38
CA VAL A 207 -6.39 -7.77 12.19
C VAL A 207 -7.44 -8.84 12.48
N LEU A 208 -8.46 -8.92 11.62
CA LEU A 208 -9.47 -9.99 11.63
C LEU A 208 -9.31 -10.85 10.39
N SER A 209 -9.61 -12.14 10.49
CA SER A 209 -9.59 -13.05 9.35
C SER A 209 -10.67 -14.11 9.42
N GLY A 210 -11.22 -14.51 8.27
CA GLY A 210 -12.07 -15.70 8.16
C GLY A 210 -11.32 -17.00 8.47
N GLU A 211 -10.01 -17.06 8.18
CA GLU A 211 -9.16 -18.22 8.39
C GLU A 211 -7.80 -17.81 8.96
N LEU A 212 -7.29 -18.53 9.96
CA LEU A 212 -6.01 -18.19 10.64
C LEU A 212 -4.84 -19.08 10.21
N ALA A 213 -5.08 -20.31 9.77
CA ALA A 213 -4.07 -21.36 9.68
C ALA A 213 -2.89 -21.01 8.76
N ARG A 214 -3.14 -20.29 7.66
CA ARG A 214 -2.09 -19.93 6.67
C ARG A 214 -1.61 -18.48 6.77
N LEU A 215 -2.10 -17.72 7.75
CA LEU A 215 -1.66 -16.33 7.94
C LEU A 215 -0.33 -16.23 8.67
N ALA A 216 0.44 -15.20 8.33
CA ALA A 216 1.71 -14.92 9.00
C ALA A 216 1.46 -14.56 10.48
N PRO A 217 2.11 -15.24 11.46
CA PRO A 217 1.86 -15.02 12.89
C PRO A 217 2.07 -13.57 13.35
N GLN A 218 2.98 -12.85 12.68
CA GLN A 218 3.29 -11.44 12.95
C GLN A 218 2.10 -10.49 12.75
N LEU A 219 1.06 -10.92 12.02
CA LEU A 219 -0.17 -10.13 11.84
C LEU A 219 -1.02 -10.08 13.12
N GLY A 220 -0.81 -11.01 14.07
CA GLY A 220 -1.63 -11.08 15.29
C GLY A 220 -3.13 -11.22 15.00
N ALA A 221 -3.47 -11.87 13.88
CA ALA A 221 -4.84 -11.97 13.39
C ALA A 221 -5.73 -12.75 14.35
N ARG A 222 -6.96 -12.26 14.52
CA ARG A 222 -8.02 -12.94 15.28
C ARG A 222 -9.10 -13.42 14.32
N LEU A 223 -9.80 -14.47 14.73
CA LEU A 223 -10.87 -15.01 13.91
C LEU A 223 -12.01 -13.98 13.82
N CYS A 224 -12.56 -13.84 12.62
CA CYS A 224 -13.75 -13.05 12.36
C CYS A 224 -14.96 -13.71 13.06
N GLU A 225 -15.65 -12.91 13.87
CA GLU A 225 -16.83 -13.31 14.62
C GLU A 225 -18.09 -13.08 13.77
N SER A 226 -18.97 -14.09 13.75
CA SER A 226 -20.25 -13.97 13.05
C SER A 226 -21.23 -13.12 13.87
N GLY A 227 -21.85 -12.13 13.24
CA GLY A 227 -22.79 -11.21 13.88
C GLY A 227 -22.13 -10.07 14.66
N ALA A 228 -20.80 -9.95 14.65
CA ALA A 228 -20.14 -8.79 15.23
C ALA A 228 -20.58 -7.52 14.48
N ARG A 229 -20.86 -6.45 15.23
CA ARG A 229 -21.36 -5.19 14.72
C ARG A 229 -20.71 -4.02 15.46
N TRP A 230 -20.28 -3.02 14.70
CA TRP A 230 -19.73 -1.79 15.26
C TRP A 230 -20.10 -0.59 14.39
N GLU A 231 -19.85 0.61 14.90
CA GLU A 231 -20.14 1.86 14.20
C GLU A 231 -18.93 2.79 14.28
N TRP A 232 -18.59 3.41 13.14
CA TRP A 232 -17.56 4.43 13.03
C TRP A 232 -18.10 5.63 12.26
N ASP A 233 -18.06 6.81 12.88
CA ASP A 233 -18.44 8.07 12.24
C ASP A 233 -19.83 8.03 11.56
N GLY A 234 -20.80 7.34 12.16
CA GLY A 234 -22.15 7.16 11.60
C GLY A 234 -22.28 6.07 10.53
N VAL A 235 -21.22 5.31 10.25
CA VAL A 235 -21.21 4.15 9.33
C VAL A 235 -21.24 2.87 10.15
N VAL A 236 -22.20 1.99 9.86
CA VAL A 236 -22.37 0.72 10.59
C VAL A 236 -21.72 -0.40 9.80
N PHE A 237 -20.91 -1.19 10.49
CA PHE A 237 -20.25 -2.36 9.93
C PHE A 237 -20.76 -3.62 10.63
N SER A 238 -20.90 -4.70 9.88
CA SER A 238 -21.18 -6.02 10.46
C SER A 238 -20.44 -7.12 9.71
N THR A 239 -20.09 -8.19 10.43
CA THR A 239 -19.38 -9.33 9.85
C THR A 239 -20.18 -10.62 9.96
N TRP A 240 -19.94 -11.51 9.01
CA TRP A 240 -20.44 -12.88 9.05
C TRP A 240 -19.37 -13.84 8.57
N ARG A 241 -19.33 -15.03 9.17
CA ARG A 241 -18.46 -16.12 8.76
C ARG A 241 -19.18 -17.43 8.98
N TRP A 242 -18.94 -18.41 8.10
CA TRP A 242 -19.40 -19.78 8.33
C TRP A 242 -18.54 -20.46 9.40
N GLU A 243 -19.03 -20.47 10.65
CA GLU A 243 -18.23 -20.93 11.79
C GLU A 243 -17.78 -22.40 11.70
N GLN A 244 -18.62 -23.25 11.12
CA GLN A 244 -18.38 -24.68 10.92
C GLN A 244 -18.07 -25.02 9.45
N GLY A 245 -17.81 -24.01 8.63
CA GLY A 245 -17.44 -24.19 7.24
C GLY A 245 -16.04 -24.77 7.08
N PRO A 246 -15.73 -25.36 5.91
CA PRO A 246 -14.36 -25.76 5.58
C PRO A 246 -13.45 -24.54 5.39
N ASP A 247 -12.13 -24.77 5.47
CA ASP A 247 -11.11 -23.76 5.18
C ASP A 247 -11.13 -23.31 3.69
N GLY A 248 -10.45 -22.19 3.40
CA GLY A 248 -10.40 -21.60 2.07
C GLY A 248 -11.59 -20.67 1.78
N ASN A 249 -12.01 -20.63 0.52
CA ASN A 249 -13.10 -19.79 0.01
C ASN A 249 -14.35 -19.74 0.92
N PRO A 250 -14.89 -20.87 1.42
CA PRO A 250 -16.10 -20.86 2.26
C PRO A 250 -15.90 -20.25 3.65
N ALA A 251 -14.64 -20.16 4.12
CA ALA A 251 -14.30 -19.52 5.38
C ALA A 251 -14.26 -17.99 5.29
N SER A 252 -14.49 -17.41 4.10
CA SER A 252 -14.47 -15.96 3.87
C SER A 252 -15.31 -15.20 4.90
N CYS A 253 -14.69 -14.22 5.56
CA CYS A 253 -15.38 -13.28 6.45
C CYS A 253 -16.07 -12.20 5.62
N ILE A 254 -17.40 -12.30 5.47
CA ILE A 254 -18.22 -11.29 4.79
C ILE A 254 -18.26 -10.01 5.63
N LEU A 255 -18.10 -8.86 4.99
CA LEU A 255 -18.27 -7.53 5.60
C LEU A 255 -19.45 -6.80 4.96
N SER A 256 -20.42 -6.37 5.77
CA SER A 256 -21.46 -5.43 5.37
C SER A 256 -21.13 -4.03 5.90
N VAL A 257 -21.40 -3.02 5.08
CA VAL A 257 -21.15 -1.61 5.39
C VAL A 257 -22.39 -0.79 5.02
N ASP A 258 -23.06 -0.25 6.04
CA ASP A 258 -24.22 0.62 5.92
C ASP A 258 -23.81 2.09 6.09
N ALA A 259 -23.89 2.87 5.01
CA ALA A 259 -23.49 4.27 4.97
C ALA A 259 -24.43 5.09 4.07
N GLY A 260 -24.84 6.28 4.51
CA GLY A 260 -25.64 7.20 3.67
C GLY A 260 -27.01 6.66 3.21
N GLY A 261 -27.55 5.62 3.87
CA GLY A 261 -28.77 4.93 3.45
C GLY A 261 -28.55 3.84 2.39
N GLU A 262 -27.30 3.64 1.98
CA GLU A 262 -26.89 2.55 1.08
C GLU A 262 -26.14 1.46 1.86
N ARG A 263 -26.02 0.30 1.22
CA ARG A 263 -25.33 -0.86 1.80
C ARG A 263 -24.39 -1.47 0.78
N LEU A 264 -23.13 -1.61 1.17
CA LEU A 264 -22.11 -2.38 0.48
C LEU A 264 -21.93 -3.73 1.17
N LEU A 265 -21.83 -4.80 0.38
CA LEU A 265 -21.51 -6.14 0.84
C LEU A 265 -20.23 -6.61 0.16
N LEU A 266 -19.22 -6.95 0.96
CA LEU A 266 -17.96 -7.55 0.54
C LEU A 266 -17.99 -9.02 0.94
N ALA A 267 -18.12 -9.89 -0.04
CA ALA A 267 -18.34 -11.32 0.16
C ALA A 267 -17.02 -12.11 0.20
N GLY A 268 -15.90 -11.52 -0.21
CA GLY A 268 -14.68 -12.28 -0.49
C GLY A 268 -14.96 -13.28 -1.61
N ASP A 269 -14.53 -14.51 -1.42
CA ASP A 269 -14.68 -15.59 -2.40
C ASP A 269 -15.60 -16.70 -1.87
N ILE A 270 -16.62 -16.38 -1.07
CA ILE A 270 -17.59 -17.39 -0.63
C ILE A 270 -18.13 -18.18 -1.81
N ASP A 271 -18.20 -19.51 -1.67
CA ASP A 271 -18.82 -20.35 -2.69
C ASP A 271 -20.33 -20.49 -2.46
N VAL A 272 -21.00 -21.21 -3.37
CA VAL A 272 -22.44 -21.49 -3.30
C VAL A 272 -22.87 -22.14 -1.97
N SER A 273 -21.98 -22.90 -1.32
CA SER A 273 -22.29 -23.54 -0.04
C SER A 273 -22.24 -22.56 1.13
N ALA A 274 -21.25 -21.67 1.15
CA ALA A 274 -21.16 -20.57 2.10
C ALA A 274 -22.27 -19.52 1.89
N GLU A 275 -22.63 -19.22 0.64
CA GLU A 275 -23.79 -18.36 0.33
C GLU A 275 -25.08 -18.91 0.92
N ARG A 276 -25.36 -20.21 0.74
CA ARG A 276 -26.52 -20.87 1.34
C ARG A 276 -26.48 -20.83 2.86
N ALA A 277 -25.32 -21.10 3.47
CA ALA A 277 -25.17 -21.01 4.91
C ALA A 277 -25.43 -19.59 5.43
N ALA A 278 -25.03 -18.55 4.70
CA ALA A 278 -25.32 -17.16 5.05
C ALA A 278 -26.82 -16.87 5.00
N ILE A 279 -27.50 -17.30 3.94
CA ILE A 279 -28.97 -17.19 3.81
C ILE A 279 -29.68 -17.90 4.96
N ASP A 280 -29.31 -19.16 5.23
CA ASP A 280 -29.93 -20.00 6.26
C ASP A 280 -29.69 -19.46 7.68
N SER A 281 -28.56 -18.77 7.91
CA SER A 281 -28.27 -18.12 9.19
C SER A 281 -29.12 -16.87 9.45
N GLY A 282 -29.84 -16.36 8.44
CA GLY A 282 -30.62 -15.13 8.53
C GLY A 282 -29.77 -13.85 8.48
N PHE A 283 -28.51 -13.95 8.04
CA PHE A 283 -27.67 -12.78 7.81
C PHE A 283 -28.25 -11.93 6.66
N ASP A 284 -28.31 -10.62 6.85
CA ASP A 284 -28.95 -9.72 5.89
C ASP A 284 -28.04 -9.45 4.68
N LEU A 285 -28.18 -10.28 3.66
CA LEU A 285 -27.40 -10.20 2.41
C LEU A 285 -27.93 -9.18 1.40
N ARG A 286 -28.99 -8.42 1.74
CA ARG A 286 -29.46 -7.35 0.84
C ARG A 286 -28.35 -6.33 0.69
N ALA A 287 -28.10 -5.86 -0.52
CA ALA A 287 -27.08 -4.85 -0.78
C ALA A 287 -27.49 -3.95 -1.95
N HIS A 288 -27.04 -2.70 -1.91
CA HIS A 288 -27.08 -1.80 -3.05
C HIS A 288 -25.83 -1.99 -3.92
N TRP A 289 -24.71 -2.29 -3.27
CA TRP A 289 -23.42 -2.59 -3.89
C TRP A 289 -22.94 -3.96 -3.41
N LEU A 290 -22.62 -4.84 -4.34
CA LEU A 290 -22.11 -6.18 -4.04
C LEU A 290 -20.77 -6.36 -4.74
N GLN A 291 -19.72 -6.67 -3.97
CA GLN A 291 -18.56 -7.32 -4.55
C GLN A 291 -18.94 -8.78 -4.78
N SER A 292 -19.12 -9.13 -6.05
CA SER A 292 -19.46 -10.50 -6.44
C SER A 292 -18.35 -11.44 -5.98
N PRO A 293 -18.69 -12.54 -5.28
CA PRO A 293 -17.75 -13.62 -5.06
C PRO A 293 -17.43 -14.34 -6.39
N HIS A 294 -16.40 -15.17 -6.35
CA HIS A 294 -15.86 -15.90 -7.49
C HIS A 294 -16.80 -17.02 -8.00
#